data_AF-A0AAU6DVL1-F1
#
_entry.id   AF-A0AAU6DVL1-F1
#
_cell.length_a   1.000
_cell.length_b   1.000
_cell.length_c   1.000
_cell.angle_alpha   90.00
_cell.angle_beta   90.00
_cell.angle_gamma   90.00
#
_symmetry.space_group_name_H-M   'P 1'
#
loop_
_entity.id
_entity.type
_entity.pdbx_description
1 polymer ?
#
loop_
_entity_poly.entity_id
_entity_poly.type
_entity_poly.pdbx_seq_one_letter_code
_entity_poly.pdbx_strand_id
1 'polypeptide(L)'
;MTVVEATARLRSRVEERVEADGALREPCRSRVLESALVLALMRRLMDFSGSRERVTRYLWLRCKSPDPLERSLALVGSGAGPAPEGEDFRTLILEQVPSYVAPRRRLVLDAVAVILGGHTGRSPETAAATAAATASATVPSSAADPAGSAPSGVLHPWARVQSVASAVIVRSTRDGPVEISADDLVALRATQDGSGRVWEGHLLAHVLALHALARLPGNDHLVRRGLTAMLPLQRADGGFPFVSDIDTWCTATGGLALAVAGASTSLLHQVAGHLVSEQKQCGGWSITNGTRLTDTDDTSVALEFLQALDPGRYKHEIDAGLGRLRALRGPDGGFPTYVAGGPSEACMTAAAVNAFAPAGRGDARLLEEARRFLAASQHRDGYFEPGWSNSRLHVLYRARMAAGPGASGLAMAARIRQLVADTQNPDGGWSREPGHTSDAISTSYALLALGRQATGSPPQRAGARWLCERQDADGGSTPRPTWSARAPSRTTCRCSPTSACCGPWVTSPAHRRGTSLIRRHRTSPIGTQGGAGACPHSIAMTGRRGRGSRAAQSCALSTGREGTFVDRAVCGQQWICRSGPPSGRRRPCPARASGCRCSHTNCPVPCTPTASG
;
A
#
# COMPACT_ATOMS: atom_id res chain seq x y z
N MET A 1 28.97 10.59 5.58
CA MET A 1 28.41 9.24 5.47
C MET A 1 28.37 8.83 4.01
N THR A 2 28.83 7.63 3.65
CA THR A 2 28.73 7.10 2.29
C THR A 2 27.38 6.41 2.04
N VAL A 3 27.06 6.16 0.77
CA VAL A 3 25.87 5.36 0.39
C VAL A 3 25.96 3.93 0.93
N VAL A 4 27.17 3.37 1.06
CA VAL A 4 27.39 2.02 1.63
C VAL A 4 27.07 2.01 3.13
N GLU A 5 27.60 2.98 3.89
CA GLU A 5 27.27 3.14 5.32
C GLU A 5 25.77 3.34 5.54
N ALA A 6 25.13 4.21 4.75
CA ALA A 6 23.71 4.49 4.87
C ALA A 6 22.85 3.26 4.55
N THR A 7 23.21 2.52 3.49
CA THR A 7 22.53 1.26 3.11
C THR A 7 22.69 0.21 4.20
N ALA A 8 23.89 0.05 4.78
CA ALA A 8 24.13 -0.90 5.87
C ALA A 8 23.28 -0.58 7.11
N ARG A 9 23.20 0.69 7.53
CA ARG A 9 22.35 1.14 8.64
C ARG A 9 20.86 0.88 8.40
N LEU A 10 20.36 1.22 7.21
CA LEU A 10 18.97 0.97 6.85
C LEU A 10 18.67 -0.52 6.75
N ARG A 11 19.62 -1.33 6.26
CA ARG A 11 19.49 -2.79 6.22
C ARG A 11 19.37 -3.35 7.63
N SER A 12 20.32 -3.06 8.53
CA SER A 12 20.27 -3.59 9.91
C SER A 12 19.00 -3.18 10.64
N ARG A 13 18.51 -1.94 10.48
CA ARG A 13 17.20 -1.51 10.99
C ARG A 13 16.04 -2.36 10.49
N VAL A 14 16.05 -2.79 9.24
CA VAL A 14 14.98 -3.62 8.66
C VAL A 14 15.18 -5.09 9.04
N GLU A 15 16.42 -5.58 9.13
CA GLU A 15 16.78 -6.91 9.65
C GLU A 15 16.28 -7.07 11.11
N GLU A 16 16.50 -6.06 11.96
CA GLU A 16 16.01 -5.97 13.34
C GLU A 16 14.47 -5.91 13.48
N ARG A 17 13.75 -5.61 12.39
CA ARG A 17 12.27 -5.57 12.36
C ARG A 17 11.63 -6.86 11.86
N VAL A 18 12.39 -7.82 11.33
CA VAL A 18 11.83 -9.11 10.89
C VAL A 18 11.47 -9.94 12.13
N GLU A 19 10.18 -10.25 12.28
CA GLU A 19 9.68 -11.11 13.36
C GLU A 19 10.12 -12.57 13.18
N ALA A 20 10.04 -13.37 14.24
CA ALA A 20 10.54 -14.76 14.25
C ALA A 20 9.82 -15.70 13.26
N ASP A 21 8.64 -15.31 12.76
CA ASP A 21 7.90 -15.99 11.70
C ASP A 21 8.32 -15.55 10.29
N GLY A 22 9.07 -14.44 10.17
CA GLY A 22 9.49 -13.81 8.91
C GLY A 22 8.70 -12.56 8.52
N ALA A 23 7.68 -12.14 9.28
CA ALA A 23 6.88 -10.96 8.96
C ALA A 23 7.63 -9.64 9.22
N LEU A 24 7.30 -8.61 8.43
CA LEU A 24 7.64 -7.21 8.71
C LEU A 24 6.36 -6.43 8.99
N ARG A 25 5.94 -6.42 10.26
CA ARG A 25 4.63 -5.87 10.65
C ARG A 25 4.64 -4.35 10.77
N GLU A 26 3.62 -3.68 10.23
CA GLU A 26 3.43 -2.22 10.29
C GLU A 26 1.94 -1.88 10.49
N PRO A 27 1.46 -1.87 11.76
CA PRO A 27 0.08 -1.53 12.06
C PRO A 27 -0.22 -0.05 11.73
N CYS A 28 -1.08 0.21 10.75
CA CYS A 28 -1.37 1.57 10.29
C CYS A 28 -1.84 2.51 11.41
N ARG A 29 -1.43 3.78 11.34
CA ARG A 29 -1.77 4.81 12.33
C ARG A 29 -3.25 5.21 12.31
N SER A 30 -3.71 5.73 13.45
CA SER A 30 -5.03 6.32 13.64
C SER A 30 -5.32 7.47 12.67
N ARG A 31 -6.58 7.59 12.26
CA ARG A 31 -7.12 8.68 11.43
C ARG A 31 -8.36 9.31 12.07
N VAL A 32 -8.56 10.59 11.79
CA VAL A 32 -9.69 11.37 12.32
C VAL A 32 -11.03 10.84 11.83
N LEU A 33 -11.17 10.53 10.54
CA LEU A 33 -12.42 10.05 9.94
C LEU A 33 -12.94 8.78 10.62
N GLU A 34 -12.14 7.71 10.64
CA GLU A 34 -12.56 6.43 11.22
C GLU A 34 -12.78 6.54 12.73
N SER A 35 -11.97 7.34 13.42
CA SER A 35 -12.15 7.64 14.85
C SER A 35 -13.47 8.36 15.14
N ALA A 36 -13.88 9.31 14.29
CA ALA A 36 -15.15 10.03 14.39
C ALA A 36 -16.35 9.11 14.13
N LEU A 37 -16.28 8.27 13.10
CA LEU A 37 -17.32 7.28 12.78
C LEU A 37 -17.47 6.25 13.92
N VAL A 38 -16.35 5.76 14.48
CA VAL A 38 -16.39 4.86 15.65
C VAL A 38 -17.00 5.55 16.88
N LEU A 39 -16.63 6.80 17.17
CA LEU A 39 -17.22 7.54 18.28
C LEU A 39 -18.73 7.77 18.09
N ALA A 40 -19.18 8.07 16.87
CA ALA A 40 -20.60 8.20 16.57
C ALA A 40 -21.37 6.89 16.85
N LEU A 41 -20.79 5.74 16.54
CA LEU A 41 -21.38 4.43 16.86
C LEU A 41 -21.34 4.12 18.37
N MET A 42 -20.24 4.42 19.06
CA MET A 42 -20.09 4.31 20.52
C MET A 42 -20.91 5.31 21.33
N ARG A 43 -21.48 6.35 20.70
CA ARG A 43 -22.47 7.24 21.32
C ARG A 43 -23.88 6.68 21.26
N ARG A 44 -24.20 5.85 20.25
CA ARG A 44 -25.50 5.19 20.12
C ARG A 44 -25.64 3.93 20.98
N LEU A 45 -24.54 3.25 21.27
CA LEU A 45 -24.51 2.08 22.15
C LEU A 45 -23.97 2.51 23.52
N MET A 46 -24.72 2.25 24.61
CA MET A 46 -24.39 2.71 25.97
C MET A 46 -23.16 2.04 26.62
N ASP A 47 -22.53 1.10 25.92
CA ASP A 47 -21.37 0.32 26.37
C ASP A 47 -20.04 0.94 25.91
N PHE A 48 -18.91 0.23 26.09
CA PHE A 48 -17.58 0.60 25.58
C PHE A 48 -16.95 1.89 26.16
N SER A 49 -17.37 2.32 27.36
CA SER A 49 -16.99 3.59 28.02
C SER A 49 -15.51 3.99 27.92
N GLY A 50 -14.57 3.13 28.34
CA GLY A 50 -13.13 3.45 28.31
C GLY A 50 -12.52 3.55 26.89
N SER A 51 -13.09 2.84 25.92
CA SER A 51 -12.71 2.98 24.51
C SER A 51 -13.25 4.29 23.94
N ARG A 52 -14.50 4.62 24.28
CA ARG A 52 -15.19 5.87 23.92
C ARG A 52 -14.46 7.10 24.45
N GLU A 53 -13.96 7.06 25.69
CA GLU A 53 -13.16 8.13 26.28
C GLU A 53 -11.84 8.36 25.51
N ARG A 54 -11.08 7.28 25.25
CA ARG A 54 -9.82 7.34 24.50
C ARG A 54 -9.99 7.94 23.10
N VAL A 55 -11.02 7.55 22.35
CA VAL A 55 -11.28 8.12 21.01
C VAL A 55 -11.80 9.55 21.07
N THR A 56 -12.56 9.91 22.11
CA THR A 56 -12.96 11.32 22.36
C THR A 56 -11.73 12.19 22.62
N ARG A 57 -10.78 11.73 23.44
CA ARG A 57 -9.50 12.42 23.70
C ARG A 57 -8.65 12.56 22.44
N TYR A 58 -8.57 11.51 21.62
CA TYR A 58 -7.87 11.56 20.33
C TYR A 58 -8.45 12.65 19.41
N LEU A 59 -9.78 12.71 19.25
CA LEU A 59 -10.43 13.71 18.40
C LEU A 59 -10.29 15.12 18.98
N TRP A 60 -10.42 15.31 20.30
CA TRP A 60 -10.25 16.63 20.92
C TRP A 60 -8.85 17.21 20.69
N LEU A 61 -7.80 16.39 20.72
CA LEU A 61 -6.44 16.81 20.36
C LEU A 61 -6.30 17.19 18.88
N ARG A 62 -7.12 16.60 18.00
CA ARG A 62 -7.14 16.88 16.55
C ARG A 62 -7.96 18.11 16.16
N CYS A 63 -8.84 18.61 17.04
CA CYS A 63 -9.52 19.90 16.85
C CYS A 63 -8.54 21.09 16.74
N LYS A 64 -7.28 20.91 17.17
CA LYS A 64 -6.17 21.87 17.03
C LYS A 64 -5.14 21.46 15.96
N SER A 65 -5.48 20.53 15.07
CA SER A 65 -4.57 20.14 13.98
C SER A 65 -4.36 21.33 13.01
N PRO A 66 -3.13 21.55 12.49
CA PRO A 66 -2.90 22.57 11.47
C PRO A 66 -3.50 22.19 10.10
N ASP A 67 -3.73 20.90 9.85
CA ASP A 67 -4.41 20.38 8.66
C ASP A 67 -5.92 20.71 8.76
N PRO A 68 -6.49 21.53 7.85
CA PRO A 68 -7.91 21.91 7.89
C PRO A 68 -8.86 20.72 7.84
N LEU A 69 -8.52 19.62 7.15
CA LEU A 69 -9.40 18.46 7.10
C LEU A 69 -9.38 17.68 8.41
N GLU A 70 -8.20 17.45 9.00
CA GLU A 70 -8.12 16.84 10.33
C GLU A 70 -8.89 17.67 11.37
N ARG A 71 -8.74 19.01 11.33
CA ARG A 71 -9.45 19.95 12.21
C ARG A 71 -10.97 19.89 12.01
N SER A 72 -11.43 19.99 10.77
CA SER A 72 -12.85 19.95 10.38
C SER A 72 -13.54 18.65 10.83
N LEU A 73 -12.97 17.50 10.45
CA LEU A 73 -13.49 16.19 10.86
C LEU A 73 -13.43 15.97 12.38
N ALA A 74 -12.44 16.54 13.07
CA ALA A 74 -12.32 16.42 14.52
C ALA A 74 -13.34 17.27 15.27
N LEU A 75 -13.60 18.51 14.85
CA LEU A 75 -14.59 19.39 15.45
C LEU A 75 -15.99 18.79 15.37
N VAL A 76 -16.41 18.40 14.16
CA VAL A 76 -17.73 17.80 13.91
C VAL A 76 -17.82 16.42 14.58
N GLY A 77 -16.79 15.57 14.42
CA GLY A 77 -16.78 14.21 14.99
C GLY A 77 -16.74 14.16 16.52
N SER A 78 -16.02 15.08 17.16
CA SER A 78 -16.04 15.21 18.63
C SER A 78 -17.32 15.90 19.13
N GLY A 79 -18.08 16.60 18.28
CA GLY A 79 -19.20 17.43 18.70
C GLY A 79 -18.77 18.73 19.40
N ALA A 80 -17.52 19.16 19.22
CA ALA A 80 -16.99 20.39 19.79
C ALA A 80 -17.46 21.66 19.06
N GLY A 81 -17.96 21.53 17.83
CA GLY A 81 -18.53 22.60 17.03
C GLY A 81 -18.67 22.24 15.55
N PRO A 82 -19.22 23.13 14.72
CA PRO A 82 -19.14 23.01 13.26
C PRO A 82 -17.68 23.17 12.79
N ALA A 83 -17.43 22.82 11.52
CA ALA A 83 -16.19 23.22 10.85
C ALA A 83 -16.13 24.76 10.67
N PRO A 84 -14.93 25.36 10.63
CA PRO A 84 -14.76 26.77 10.23
C PRO A 84 -15.29 27.05 8.83
N GLU A 85 -15.65 28.29 8.56
CA GLU A 85 -16.05 28.74 7.21
C GLU A 85 -14.92 28.49 6.21
N GLY A 86 -15.26 27.95 5.03
CA GLY A 86 -14.29 27.48 4.03
C GLY A 86 -13.63 26.13 4.33
N GLU A 87 -13.78 25.56 5.54
CA GLU A 87 -13.15 24.30 5.94
C GLU A 87 -14.11 23.10 5.99
N ASP A 88 -15.22 23.11 5.22
CA ASP A 88 -16.08 21.92 5.13
C ASP A 88 -15.31 20.73 4.56
N PHE A 89 -15.35 19.61 5.29
CA PHE A 89 -14.62 18.40 4.93
C PHE A 89 -15.07 17.79 3.60
N ARG A 90 -16.33 18.03 3.17
CA ARG A 90 -16.85 17.49 1.91
C ARG A 90 -16.28 18.28 0.74
N THR A 91 -16.27 19.62 0.82
CA THR A 91 -15.57 20.50 -0.14
C THR A 91 -14.08 20.17 -0.20
N LEU A 92 -13.37 20.20 0.93
CA LEU A 92 -11.93 19.95 1.02
C LEU A 92 -11.51 18.59 0.44
N ILE A 93 -12.35 17.56 0.53
CA ILE A 93 -12.10 16.26 -0.11
C ILE A 93 -12.48 16.29 -1.59
N LEU A 94 -13.63 16.85 -1.98
CA LEU A 94 -14.11 16.82 -3.36
C LEU A 94 -13.21 17.60 -4.33
N GLU A 95 -12.58 18.69 -3.89
CA GLU A 95 -11.56 19.43 -4.66
C GLU A 95 -10.34 18.56 -5.04
N GLN A 96 -10.11 17.46 -4.32
CA GLN A 96 -8.96 16.55 -4.47
C GLN A 96 -9.36 15.23 -5.18
N VAL A 97 -10.51 15.21 -5.85
CA VAL A 97 -11.11 14.01 -6.47
C VAL A 97 -11.21 14.19 -7.98
N PRO A 98 -10.61 13.31 -8.80
CA PRO A 98 -10.88 13.27 -10.23
C PRO A 98 -12.37 13.05 -10.49
N SER A 99 -12.93 13.83 -11.42
CA SER A 99 -14.39 13.92 -11.67
C SER A 99 -15.06 12.56 -11.88
N TYR A 100 -14.39 11.59 -12.52
CA TYR A 100 -14.90 10.24 -12.75
C TYR A 100 -15.14 9.42 -11.48
N VAL A 101 -14.48 9.73 -10.35
CA VAL A 101 -14.73 9.07 -9.05
C VAL A 101 -15.72 9.86 -8.17
N ALA A 102 -16.14 11.05 -8.61
CA ALA A 102 -16.92 11.97 -7.79
C ALA A 102 -18.27 11.40 -7.32
N PRO A 103 -19.11 10.73 -8.14
CA PRO A 103 -20.43 10.27 -7.68
C PRO A 103 -20.39 9.32 -6.48
N ARG A 104 -19.55 8.26 -6.56
CA ARG A 104 -19.39 7.28 -5.47
C ARG A 104 -18.72 7.90 -4.24
N ARG A 105 -17.67 8.72 -4.42
CA ARG A 105 -17.01 9.40 -3.29
C ARG A 105 -17.95 10.41 -2.61
N ARG A 106 -18.78 11.11 -3.39
CA ARG A 106 -19.81 12.04 -2.87
C ARG A 106 -20.86 11.30 -2.05
N LEU A 107 -21.34 10.13 -2.50
CA LEU A 107 -22.26 9.28 -1.72
C LEU A 107 -21.66 8.86 -0.37
N VAL A 108 -20.36 8.49 -0.33
CA VAL A 108 -19.67 8.19 0.93
C VAL A 108 -19.54 9.42 1.83
N LEU A 109 -19.19 10.59 1.28
CA LEU A 109 -19.11 11.85 2.04
C LEU A 109 -20.48 12.31 2.56
N ASP A 110 -21.55 12.05 1.82
CA ASP A 110 -22.93 12.32 2.24
C ASP A 110 -23.32 11.40 3.41
N ALA A 111 -22.96 10.11 3.35
CA ALA A 111 -23.17 9.18 4.46
C ALA A 111 -22.35 9.55 5.70
N VAL A 112 -21.10 10.02 5.54
CA VAL A 112 -20.27 10.54 6.65
C VAL A 112 -20.94 11.77 7.28
N ALA A 113 -21.46 12.71 6.49
CA ALA A 113 -22.18 13.87 7.00
C ALA A 113 -23.41 13.45 7.84
N VAL A 114 -24.23 12.53 7.33
CA VAL A 114 -25.40 11.98 8.04
C VAL A 114 -25.01 11.26 9.35
N ILE A 115 -23.88 10.55 9.39
CA ILE A 115 -23.40 9.89 10.62
C ILE A 115 -22.93 10.91 11.67
N LEU A 116 -22.29 11.99 11.25
CA LEU A 116 -21.72 13.01 12.14
C LEU A 116 -22.67 14.18 12.44
N GLY A 117 -23.94 14.09 12.06
CA GLY A 117 -24.97 15.11 12.32
C GLY A 117 -24.93 16.34 11.42
N GLY A 118 -24.13 16.31 10.35
CA GLY A 118 -24.07 17.38 9.35
C GLY A 118 -25.24 17.29 8.36
N HIS A 119 -26.03 18.36 8.25
CA HIS A 119 -27.12 18.45 7.29
C HIS A 119 -26.61 18.25 5.86
N THR A 120 -27.18 17.27 5.14
CA THR A 120 -26.91 17.08 3.72
C THR A 120 -27.58 18.20 2.93
N GLY A 121 -26.83 19.28 2.63
CA GLY A 121 -27.26 20.40 1.77
C GLY A 121 -27.51 20.02 0.30
N ARG A 122 -28.48 19.15 0.06
CA ARG A 122 -28.98 18.68 -1.24
C ARG A 122 -30.37 18.06 -1.02
N SER A 123 -31.30 18.18 -1.98
CA SER A 123 -32.57 17.44 -1.89
C SER A 123 -32.29 15.93 -1.72
N PRO A 124 -33.00 15.23 -0.81
CA PRO A 124 -32.91 13.78 -0.64
C PRO A 124 -33.14 12.99 -1.93
N GLU A 125 -33.79 13.58 -2.93
CA GLU A 125 -34.01 13.00 -4.27
C GLU A 125 -32.70 12.84 -5.03
N THR A 126 -31.89 13.91 -5.11
CA THR A 126 -30.60 13.90 -5.83
C THR A 126 -29.61 12.90 -5.23
N ALA A 127 -29.65 12.72 -3.91
CA ALA A 127 -28.82 11.77 -3.19
C ALA A 127 -29.29 10.32 -3.42
N ALA A 128 -30.61 10.09 -3.43
CA ALA A 128 -31.18 8.78 -3.76
C ALA A 128 -31.02 8.40 -5.24
N ALA A 129 -31.09 9.35 -6.17
CA ALA A 129 -30.79 9.13 -7.58
C ALA A 129 -29.31 8.72 -7.79
N THR A 130 -28.39 9.40 -7.08
CA THR A 130 -26.97 9.00 -7.05
C THR A 130 -26.80 7.59 -6.48
N ALA A 131 -27.51 7.26 -5.39
CA ALA A 131 -27.51 5.93 -4.79
C ALA A 131 -28.13 4.86 -5.71
N ALA A 132 -29.20 5.18 -6.44
CA ALA A 132 -29.84 4.29 -7.41
C ALA A 132 -28.91 4.01 -8.60
N ALA A 133 -28.28 5.03 -9.19
CA ALA A 133 -27.28 4.84 -10.23
C ALA A 133 -26.06 4.03 -9.75
N THR A 134 -25.68 4.17 -8.47
CA THR A 134 -24.55 3.42 -7.88
C THR A 134 -24.91 1.98 -7.50
N ALA A 135 -26.17 1.71 -7.13
CA ALA A 135 -26.66 0.37 -6.80
C ALA A 135 -27.12 -0.42 -8.05
N SER A 136 -27.67 0.26 -9.05
CA SER A 136 -28.01 -0.29 -10.36
C SER A 136 -26.78 -0.62 -11.23
N ALA A 137 -25.56 -0.47 -10.69
CA ALA A 137 -24.34 -1.08 -11.20
C ALA A 137 -24.30 -2.62 -10.95
N THR A 138 -25.47 -3.27 -10.98
CA THR A 138 -25.61 -4.71 -11.18
C THR A 138 -24.92 -5.13 -12.47
N VAL A 139 -24.24 -6.27 -12.45
CA VAL A 139 -23.57 -6.84 -13.62
C VAL A 139 -24.59 -7.08 -14.74
N PRO A 140 -24.45 -6.47 -15.93
CA PRO A 140 -25.35 -6.75 -17.04
C PRO A 140 -25.14 -8.18 -17.54
N SER A 141 -26.18 -9.01 -17.44
CA SER A 141 -26.26 -10.24 -18.22
C SER A 141 -26.52 -9.87 -19.68
N SER A 142 -25.73 -10.46 -20.60
CA SER A 142 -25.97 -10.53 -22.04
C SER A 142 -26.25 -9.22 -22.83
N ALA A 143 -25.22 -8.80 -23.56
CA ALA A 143 -25.27 -8.32 -24.96
C ALA A 143 -25.94 -6.98 -25.34
N ALA A 144 -25.41 -6.42 -26.45
CA ALA A 144 -25.95 -5.35 -27.29
C ALA A 144 -26.14 -3.94 -26.68
N ASP A 145 -25.11 -3.10 -26.78
CA ASP A 145 -25.28 -1.72 -27.29
C ASP A 145 -23.96 -1.20 -27.92
N PRO A 146 -23.92 -0.69 -29.18
CA PRO A 146 -22.66 -0.44 -29.90
C PRO A 146 -22.27 1.05 -30.02
N ALA A 147 -22.27 1.83 -28.93
CA ALA A 147 -21.82 3.23 -28.96
C ALA A 147 -21.12 3.75 -27.68
N GLY A 148 -19.79 3.83 -27.73
CA GLY A 148 -19.10 5.06 -27.31
C GLY A 148 -18.93 5.43 -25.82
N SER A 149 -19.30 4.61 -24.83
CA SER A 149 -18.75 4.75 -23.46
C SER A 149 -18.90 3.49 -22.61
N ALA A 150 -17.84 3.11 -21.88
CA ALA A 150 -17.80 1.92 -21.03
C ALA A 150 -16.74 2.07 -19.90
N PRO A 151 -16.83 1.31 -18.79
CA PRO A 151 -17.83 0.28 -18.51
C PRO A 151 -18.78 0.57 -17.34
N SER A 152 -19.97 0.00 -17.42
CA SER A 152 -20.76 -0.48 -16.29
C SER A 152 -19.97 -1.56 -15.53
N GLY A 153 -19.03 -1.11 -14.69
CA GLY A 153 -17.94 -1.95 -14.17
C GLY A 153 -18.29 -2.81 -12.96
N VAL A 154 -17.73 -4.03 -12.93
CA VAL A 154 -17.83 -4.96 -11.79
C VAL A 154 -17.17 -4.34 -10.54
N LEU A 155 -17.95 -4.09 -9.49
CA LEU A 155 -17.43 -3.57 -8.23
C LEU A 155 -16.76 -4.69 -7.40
N HIS A 156 -15.51 -4.47 -6.98
CA HIS A 156 -14.87 -5.31 -5.98
C HIS A 156 -15.62 -5.26 -4.62
N PRO A 157 -15.52 -6.31 -3.77
CA PRO A 157 -16.38 -6.46 -2.59
C PRO A 157 -16.44 -5.24 -1.66
N TRP A 158 -15.29 -4.62 -1.36
CA TRP A 158 -15.23 -3.44 -0.49
C TRP A 158 -16.01 -2.26 -1.07
N ALA A 159 -15.92 -2.03 -2.38
CA ALA A 159 -16.66 -0.97 -3.05
C ALA A 159 -18.17 -1.24 -3.07
N ARG A 160 -18.61 -2.49 -3.26
CA ARG A 160 -20.04 -2.84 -3.15
C ARG A 160 -20.53 -2.53 -1.74
N VAL A 161 -19.87 -3.05 -0.70
CA VAL A 161 -20.25 -2.84 0.70
C VAL A 161 -20.26 -1.35 1.08
N GLN A 162 -19.25 -0.57 0.66
CA GLN A 162 -19.21 0.88 0.91
C GLN A 162 -20.36 1.62 0.22
N SER A 163 -20.63 1.34 -1.05
CA SER A 163 -21.74 1.95 -1.81
C SER A 163 -23.10 1.61 -1.19
N VAL A 164 -23.34 0.34 -0.89
CA VAL A 164 -24.57 -0.16 -0.26
C VAL A 164 -24.76 0.47 1.12
N ALA A 165 -23.74 0.43 1.99
CA ALA A 165 -23.82 1.01 3.32
C ALA A 165 -24.12 2.51 3.27
N SER A 166 -23.42 3.24 2.41
CA SER A 166 -23.62 4.69 2.24
C SER A 166 -25.01 5.02 1.68
N ALA A 167 -25.54 4.20 0.76
CA ALA A 167 -26.91 4.34 0.26
C ALA A 167 -27.95 4.14 1.36
N VAL A 168 -27.82 3.10 2.20
CA VAL A 168 -28.71 2.84 3.36
C VAL A 168 -28.66 4.01 4.36
N ILE A 169 -27.46 4.51 4.66
CA ILE A 169 -27.25 5.61 5.61
C ILE A 169 -27.88 6.91 5.10
N VAL A 170 -27.73 7.23 3.82
CA VAL A 170 -28.31 8.43 3.20
C VAL A 170 -29.81 8.31 2.97
N ARG A 171 -30.34 7.11 2.71
CA ARG A 171 -31.80 6.89 2.61
C ARG A 171 -32.51 7.02 3.97
N SER A 172 -31.82 6.73 5.08
CA SER A 172 -32.40 6.80 6.43
C SER A 172 -32.65 8.21 6.98
N THR A 173 -32.49 9.27 6.18
CA THR A 173 -32.88 10.65 6.53
C THR A 173 -34.24 11.04 5.97
N ARG A 174 -34.90 10.12 5.26
CA ARG A 174 -36.26 10.27 4.72
C ARG A 174 -37.28 9.64 5.68
N ASP A 175 -38.50 10.14 5.65
CA ASP A 175 -39.64 9.48 6.30
C ASP A 175 -39.97 8.16 5.58
N GLY A 176 -40.26 7.12 6.36
CA GLY A 176 -40.60 5.78 5.87
C GLY A 176 -39.52 4.71 6.11
N PRO A 177 -39.77 3.46 5.67
CA PRO A 177 -38.83 2.36 5.82
C PRO A 177 -37.64 2.47 4.86
N VAL A 178 -36.45 2.05 5.30
CA VAL A 178 -35.24 2.10 4.47
C VAL A 178 -35.18 0.91 3.52
N GLU A 179 -35.46 1.16 2.24
CA GLU A 179 -35.40 0.14 1.18
C GLU A 179 -33.96 -0.34 0.89
N ILE A 180 -33.79 -1.66 0.94
CA ILE A 180 -32.57 -2.42 0.62
C ILE A 180 -32.95 -3.74 -0.04
N SER A 181 -32.13 -4.22 -0.98
CA SER A 181 -32.35 -5.56 -1.59
C SER A 181 -31.98 -6.67 -0.60
N ALA A 182 -32.53 -7.89 -0.81
CA ALA A 182 -32.17 -9.05 0.00
C ALA A 182 -30.67 -9.36 -0.08
N ASP A 183 -30.10 -9.33 -1.30
CA ASP A 183 -28.69 -9.59 -1.56
C ASP A 183 -27.76 -8.56 -0.90
N ASP A 184 -28.15 -7.29 -0.87
CA ASP A 184 -27.37 -6.23 -0.23
C ASP A 184 -27.47 -6.29 1.29
N LEU A 185 -28.63 -6.69 1.84
CA LEU A 185 -28.75 -6.99 3.27
C LEU A 185 -27.90 -8.20 3.67
N VAL A 186 -27.85 -9.25 2.83
CA VAL A 186 -26.94 -10.39 3.01
C VAL A 186 -25.48 -9.92 2.92
N ALA A 187 -25.11 -9.09 1.95
CA ALA A 187 -23.76 -8.55 1.81
C ALA A 187 -23.32 -7.71 3.01
N LEU A 188 -24.20 -6.85 3.55
CA LEU A 188 -23.93 -6.11 4.79
C LEU A 188 -23.77 -7.04 5.98
N ARG A 189 -24.66 -8.02 6.15
CA ARG A 189 -24.60 -9.00 7.26
C ARG A 189 -23.35 -9.89 7.19
N ALA A 190 -22.91 -10.26 5.99
CA ALA A 190 -21.70 -11.06 5.74
C ALA A 190 -20.41 -10.34 6.16
N THR A 191 -20.42 -9.01 6.36
CA THR A 191 -19.28 -8.31 6.99
C THR A 191 -19.06 -8.71 8.44
N GLN A 192 -20.07 -9.30 9.11
CA GLN A 192 -20.04 -9.65 10.53
C GLN A 192 -19.97 -11.17 10.74
N ASP A 193 -19.09 -11.81 9.97
CA ASP A 193 -18.95 -13.28 9.76
C ASP A 193 -18.64 -14.13 11.01
N GLY A 194 -18.52 -13.51 12.18
CA GLY A 194 -18.29 -14.19 13.45
C GLY A 194 -16.82 -14.46 13.78
N SER A 195 -15.88 -14.16 12.87
CA SER A 195 -14.43 -14.38 13.04
C SER A 195 -13.73 -13.57 14.13
N GLY A 196 -14.48 -12.73 14.87
CA GLY A 196 -13.96 -11.81 15.89
C GLY A 196 -13.10 -10.65 15.36
N ARG A 197 -12.97 -10.54 14.03
CA ARG A 197 -12.08 -9.59 13.34
C ARG A 197 -12.86 -8.56 12.52
N VAL A 198 -12.19 -7.47 12.17
CA VAL A 198 -12.70 -6.45 11.24
C VAL A 198 -12.68 -7.02 9.83
N TRP A 199 -13.80 -6.87 9.11
CA TRP A 199 -13.99 -7.43 7.78
C TRP A 199 -12.90 -6.99 6.80
N GLU A 200 -12.19 -7.97 6.22
CA GLU A 200 -11.08 -7.76 5.27
C GLU A 200 -9.99 -6.79 5.78
N GLY A 201 -9.84 -6.64 7.11
CA GLY A 201 -8.98 -5.62 7.73
C GLY A 201 -9.40 -4.17 7.50
N HIS A 202 -10.45 -3.91 6.71
CA HIS A 202 -10.78 -2.59 6.18
C HIS A 202 -11.80 -1.83 7.05
N LEU A 203 -11.27 -1.08 8.02
CA LEU A 203 -12.08 -0.45 9.07
C LEU A 203 -13.14 0.53 8.55
N LEU A 204 -12.83 1.33 7.52
CA LEU A 204 -13.82 2.26 6.95
C LEU A 204 -15.02 1.52 6.31
N ALA A 205 -14.77 0.42 5.59
CA ALA A 205 -15.85 -0.38 5.02
C ALA A 205 -16.69 -1.05 6.12
N HIS A 206 -16.03 -1.61 7.13
CA HIS A 206 -16.65 -2.24 8.29
C HIS A 206 -17.52 -1.25 9.09
N VAL A 207 -17.00 -0.08 9.47
CA VAL A 207 -17.75 0.90 10.28
C VAL A 207 -18.94 1.50 9.53
N LEU A 208 -18.82 1.71 8.21
CA LEU A 208 -19.96 2.10 7.38
C LEU A 208 -21.03 0.99 7.35
N ALA A 209 -20.63 -0.27 7.19
CA ALA A 209 -21.57 -1.40 7.26
C ALA A 209 -22.27 -1.48 8.63
N LEU A 210 -21.56 -1.23 9.75
CA LEU A 210 -22.19 -1.16 11.08
C LEU A 210 -23.19 0.00 11.19
N HIS A 211 -22.87 1.18 10.65
CA HIS A 211 -23.79 2.33 10.64
C HIS A 211 -25.02 2.10 9.76
N ALA A 212 -24.91 1.33 8.68
CA ALA A 212 -26.02 0.89 7.85
C ALA A 212 -26.88 -0.16 8.57
N LEU A 213 -26.26 -1.21 9.13
CA LEU A 213 -26.95 -2.25 9.90
C LEU A 213 -27.69 -1.67 11.11
N ALA A 214 -27.13 -0.68 11.81
CA ALA A 214 -27.81 0.03 12.91
C ALA A 214 -29.07 0.79 12.48
N ARG A 215 -29.27 1.06 11.18
CA ARG A 215 -30.48 1.71 10.64
C ARG A 215 -31.53 0.71 10.16
N LEU A 216 -31.24 -0.59 10.24
CA LEU A 216 -32.10 -1.67 9.75
C LEU A 216 -32.55 -2.56 10.93
N PRO A 217 -33.85 -2.90 11.08
CA PRO A 217 -34.34 -3.67 12.22
C PRO A 217 -33.64 -5.03 12.45
N GLY A 218 -33.49 -5.39 13.73
CA GLY A 218 -33.01 -6.71 14.17
C GLY A 218 -31.48 -6.92 14.15
N ASN A 219 -30.70 -5.95 13.69
CA ASN A 219 -29.25 -6.12 13.49
C ASN A 219 -28.36 -5.68 14.68
N ASP A 220 -28.93 -5.19 15.79
CA ASP A 220 -28.15 -4.62 16.92
C ASP A 220 -27.10 -5.59 17.49
N HIS A 221 -27.38 -6.89 17.48
CA HIS A 221 -26.43 -7.92 17.90
C HIS A 221 -25.20 -8.02 16.96
N LEU A 222 -25.39 -7.79 15.65
CA LEU A 222 -24.29 -7.70 14.68
C LEU A 222 -23.52 -6.38 14.84
N VAL A 223 -24.20 -5.27 15.13
CA VAL A 223 -23.55 -3.97 15.39
C VAL A 223 -22.67 -4.05 16.64
N ARG A 224 -23.18 -4.65 17.73
CA ARG A 224 -22.43 -4.89 18.97
C ARG A 224 -21.22 -5.82 18.74
N ARG A 225 -21.41 -6.94 18.04
CA ARG A 225 -20.33 -7.88 17.67
C ARG A 225 -19.25 -7.18 16.84
N GLY A 226 -19.68 -6.46 15.80
CA GLY A 226 -18.79 -5.76 14.89
C GLY A 226 -17.99 -4.64 15.55
N LEU A 227 -18.59 -3.90 16.48
CA LEU A 227 -17.87 -2.88 17.25
C LEU A 227 -16.87 -3.51 18.23
N THR A 228 -17.22 -4.64 18.84
CA THR A 228 -16.30 -5.41 19.70
C THR A 228 -15.06 -5.87 18.92
N ALA A 229 -15.24 -6.33 17.68
CA ALA A 229 -14.14 -6.74 16.79
C ALA A 229 -13.19 -5.60 16.41
N MET A 230 -13.59 -4.33 16.55
CA MET A 230 -12.75 -3.16 16.28
C MET A 230 -11.85 -2.77 17.46
N LEU A 231 -12.22 -3.11 18.69
CA LEU A 231 -11.52 -2.66 19.91
C LEU A 231 -10.01 -2.99 19.93
N PRO A 232 -9.53 -4.17 19.46
CA PRO A 232 -8.10 -4.48 19.41
C PRO A 232 -7.29 -3.57 18.47
N LEU A 233 -7.94 -2.85 17.55
CA LEU A 233 -7.28 -1.93 16.62
C LEU A 233 -7.16 -0.49 17.15
N GLN A 234 -7.71 -0.19 18.34
CA GLN A 234 -7.63 1.14 18.93
C GLN A 234 -6.21 1.45 19.42
N ARG A 235 -5.50 2.36 18.75
CA ARG A 235 -4.06 2.60 18.97
C ARG A 235 -3.78 3.30 20.30
N ALA A 236 -2.49 3.35 20.68
CA ALA A 236 -2.03 4.00 21.90
C ALA A 236 -2.42 5.49 22.00
N ASP A 237 -2.57 6.19 20.87
CA ASP A 237 -3.05 7.58 20.83
C ASP A 237 -4.57 7.74 21.05
N GLY A 238 -5.30 6.63 21.15
CA GLY A 238 -6.74 6.56 21.38
C GLY A 238 -7.60 6.49 20.11
N GLY A 239 -7.01 6.70 18.93
CA GLY A 239 -7.74 6.68 17.66
C GLY A 239 -7.82 5.29 17.01
N PHE A 240 -8.45 5.26 15.83
CA PHE A 240 -8.67 4.08 15.01
C PHE A 240 -8.14 4.29 13.57
N PRO A 241 -7.56 3.26 12.92
CA PRO A 241 -6.92 3.37 11.60
C PRO A 241 -7.89 3.15 10.42
N PHE A 242 -7.43 3.33 9.18
CA PHE A 242 -8.21 3.07 7.96
C PHE A 242 -8.30 1.57 7.58
N VAL A 243 -7.16 0.87 7.75
CA VAL A 243 -6.98 -0.57 7.66
C VAL A 243 -6.22 -1.04 8.91
N SER A 244 -6.31 -2.33 9.26
CA SER A 244 -5.64 -2.89 10.44
C SER A 244 -4.11 -2.75 10.40
N ASP A 245 -3.51 -2.90 9.24
CA ASP A 245 -2.06 -3.01 9.02
C ASP A 245 -1.77 -2.98 7.50
N ILE A 246 -0.51 -3.21 7.13
CA ILE A 246 -0.03 -3.43 5.75
C ILE A 246 1.06 -4.53 5.74
N ASP A 247 0.92 -5.55 6.60
CA ASP A 247 1.99 -6.48 6.95
C ASP A 247 2.53 -7.27 5.74
N THR A 248 1.66 -7.70 4.83
CA THR A 248 2.08 -8.46 3.65
C THR A 248 2.84 -7.57 2.66
N TRP A 249 2.35 -6.36 2.39
CA TRP A 249 3.05 -5.35 1.56
C TRP A 249 4.43 -5.02 2.13
N CYS A 250 4.53 -4.78 3.45
CA CYS A 250 5.79 -4.50 4.12
C CYS A 250 6.74 -5.70 4.12
N THR A 251 6.23 -6.93 4.24
CA THR A 251 7.04 -8.16 4.17
C THR A 251 7.60 -8.39 2.76
N ALA A 252 6.80 -8.21 1.71
CA ALA A 252 7.25 -8.39 0.33
C ALA A 252 8.19 -7.28 -0.16
N THR A 253 7.84 -6.00 0.06
CA THR A 253 8.72 -4.87 -0.28
C THR A 253 10.01 -4.88 0.55
N GLY A 254 9.92 -5.22 1.84
CA GLY A 254 11.05 -5.35 2.74
C GLY A 254 11.98 -6.50 2.37
N GLY A 255 11.43 -7.68 2.06
CA GLY A 255 12.20 -8.82 1.56
C GLY A 255 12.98 -8.50 0.28
N LEU A 256 12.33 -7.86 -0.69
CA LEU A 256 13.00 -7.41 -1.92
C LEU A 256 14.10 -6.37 -1.65
N ALA A 257 13.86 -5.41 -0.75
CA ALA A 257 14.85 -4.41 -0.36
C ALA A 257 16.04 -5.04 0.38
N LEU A 258 15.80 -5.97 1.31
CA LEU A 258 16.82 -6.74 2.01
C LEU A 258 17.68 -7.58 1.05
N ALA A 259 17.06 -8.23 0.06
CA ALA A 259 17.77 -8.98 -0.97
C ALA A 259 18.69 -8.08 -1.80
N VAL A 260 18.19 -6.92 -2.25
CA VAL A 260 18.99 -5.92 -3.00
C VAL A 260 20.10 -5.29 -2.14
N ALA A 261 19.91 -5.21 -0.81
CA ALA A 261 20.91 -4.74 0.16
C ALA A 261 21.89 -5.82 0.64
N GLY A 262 21.79 -7.07 0.15
CA GLY A 262 22.67 -8.16 0.53
C GLY A 262 22.51 -8.61 1.98
N ALA A 263 21.27 -8.75 2.45
CA ALA A 263 20.95 -9.42 3.71
C ALA A 263 21.26 -10.94 3.65
N SER A 264 21.28 -11.61 4.80
CA SER A 264 21.62 -13.05 4.86
C SER A 264 20.56 -13.94 4.17
N THR A 265 21.01 -14.92 3.39
CA THR A 265 20.12 -15.86 2.65
C THR A 265 19.15 -16.61 3.57
N SER A 266 19.57 -16.93 4.81
CA SER A 266 18.71 -17.52 5.83
C SER A 266 17.54 -16.62 6.23
N LEU A 267 17.80 -15.33 6.46
CA LEU A 267 16.76 -14.34 6.77
C LEU A 267 15.81 -14.15 5.58
N LEU A 268 16.35 -14.11 4.36
CA LEU A 268 15.53 -13.98 3.15
C LEU A 268 14.61 -15.20 2.95
N HIS A 269 15.07 -16.43 3.23
CA HIS A 269 14.18 -17.60 3.22
C HIS A 269 13.16 -17.61 4.36
N GLN A 270 13.45 -16.99 5.53
CA GLN A 270 12.47 -16.82 6.60
C GLN A 270 11.35 -15.85 6.17
N VAL A 271 11.71 -14.68 5.64
CA VAL A 271 10.77 -13.67 5.10
C VAL A 271 9.92 -14.25 3.94
N ALA A 272 10.55 -15.02 3.05
CA ALA A 272 9.83 -15.71 1.98
C ALA A 272 8.92 -16.83 2.51
N GLY A 273 9.35 -17.59 3.53
CA GLY A 273 8.52 -18.59 4.20
C GLY A 273 7.23 -18.00 4.78
N HIS A 274 7.32 -16.82 5.39
CA HIS A 274 6.14 -16.07 5.82
C HIS A 274 5.18 -15.78 4.67
N LEU A 275 5.69 -15.16 3.59
CA LEU A 275 4.88 -14.81 2.42
C LEU A 275 4.24 -16.03 1.76
N VAL A 276 4.95 -17.15 1.65
CA VAL A 276 4.39 -18.42 1.15
C VAL A 276 3.23 -18.91 2.03
N SER A 277 3.35 -18.81 3.36
CA SER A 277 2.25 -19.18 4.27
C SER A 277 1.03 -18.24 4.17
N GLU A 278 1.22 -17.02 3.67
CA GLU A 278 0.18 -16.02 3.48
C GLU A 278 -0.42 -16.00 2.06
N GLN A 279 0.05 -16.82 1.12
CA GLN A 279 -0.54 -16.92 -0.21
C GLN A 279 -1.98 -17.45 -0.13
N LYS A 280 -2.93 -16.74 -0.74
CA LYS A 280 -4.36 -17.12 -0.68
C LYS A 280 -4.66 -18.18 -1.74
N GLN A 281 -5.74 -18.96 -1.55
CA GLN A 281 -6.10 -20.12 -2.40
C GLN A 281 -6.21 -19.83 -3.90
N CYS A 282 -6.43 -18.58 -4.31
CA CYS A 282 -6.46 -18.15 -5.71
C CYS A 282 -5.07 -17.88 -6.32
N GLY A 283 -3.98 -18.12 -5.58
CA GLY A 283 -2.59 -17.85 -5.96
C GLY A 283 -2.12 -16.41 -5.66
N GLY A 284 -3.01 -15.50 -5.29
CA GLY A 284 -2.65 -14.10 -5.02
C GLY A 284 -2.21 -13.83 -3.58
N TRP A 285 -1.67 -12.63 -3.39
CA TRP A 285 -1.47 -11.99 -2.09
C TRP A 285 -2.39 -10.79 -1.93
N SER A 286 -2.58 -10.36 -0.69
CA SER A 286 -3.41 -9.23 -0.29
C SER A 286 -2.58 -8.31 0.61
N ILE A 287 -2.86 -7.01 0.63
CA ILE A 287 -2.19 -6.01 1.48
C ILE A 287 -2.00 -6.38 2.97
N THR A 288 -2.88 -7.21 3.56
CA THR A 288 -2.68 -7.77 4.91
C THR A 288 -2.86 -9.28 4.96
N ASN A 289 -2.19 -9.90 5.94
CA ASN A 289 -2.33 -11.31 6.29
C ASN A 289 -3.80 -11.72 6.50
N GLY A 290 -4.57 -10.86 7.20
CA GLY A 290 -5.98 -11.08 7.50
C GLY A 290 -6.97 -10.81 6.35
N THR A 291 -6.51 -10.25 5.23
CA THR A 291 -7.34 -9.93 4.06
C THR A 291 -7.49 -11.13 3.14
N ARG A 292 -8.72 -11.41 2.67
CA ARG A 292 -9.01 -12.46 1.68
C ARG A 292 -8.98 -11.91 0.25
N LEU A 293 -9.35 -10.65 0.04
CA LEU A 293 -9.33 -9.99 -1.27
C LEU A 293 -7.90 -9.71 -1.76
N THR A 294 -7.37 -10.60 -2.59
CA THR A 294 -6.07 -10.42 -3.27
C THR A 294 -6.08 -9.37 -4.36
N ASP A 295 -4.98 -8.65 -4.54
CA ASP A 295 -4.79 -7.58 -5.53
C ASP A 295 -3.51 -7.73 -6.36
N THR A 296 -3.40 -6.90 -7.41
CA THR A 296 -2.31 -6.95 -8.40
C THR A 296 -0.96 -6.41 -7.88
N ASP A 297 -0.91 -5.39 -7.01
CA ASP A 297 0.38 -4.77 -6.61
C ASP A 297 1.07 -5.65 -5.56
N ASP A 298 0.34 -6.09 -4.53
CA ASP A 298 0.84 -7.03 -3.51
C ASP A 298 1.23 -8.38 -4.11
N THR A 299 0.40 -8.94 -5.01
CA THR A 299 0.76 -10.16 -5.75
C THR A 299 2.01 -9.96 -6.61
N SER A 300 2.16 -8.80 -7.27
CA SER A 300 3.32 -8.54 -8.11
C SER A 300 4.62 -8.41 -7.30
N VAL A 301 4.61 -7.69 -6.17
CA VAL A 301 5.83 -7.49 -5.38
C VAL A 301 6.24 -8.75 -4.60
N ALA A 302 5.28 -9.59 -4.17
CA ALA A 302 5.58 -10.92 -3.65
C ALA A 302 6.26 -11.78 -4.73
N LEU A 303 5.76 -11.77 -5.96
CA LEU A 303 6.38 -12.46 -7.10
C LEU A 303 7.75 -11.90 -7.47
N GLU A 304 7.96 -10.57 -7.43
CA GLU A 304 9.27 -9.95 -7.65
C GLU A 304 10.29 -10.42 -6.61
N PHE A 305 9.91 -10.50 -5.33
CA PHE A 305 10.80 -10.99 -4.27
C PHE A 305 11.11 -12.49 -4.40
N LEU A 306 10.10 -13.35 -4.54
CA LEU A 306 10.32 -14.81 -4.64
C LEU A 306 11.17 -15.18 -5.86
N GLN A 307 10.97 -14.51 -7.01
CA GLN A 307 11.79 -14.70 -8.21
C GLN A 307 13.21 -14.13 -8.07
N ALA A 308 13.41 -13.07 -7.28
CA ALA A 308 14.74 -12.51 -7.02
C ALA A 308 15.55 -13.33 -6.00
N LEU A 309 14.89 -14.07 -5.12
CA LEU A 309 15.52 -14.91 -4.10
C LEU A 309 15.84 -16.32 -4.62
N ASP A 310 14.83 -17.08 -5.00
CA ASP A 310 14.98 -18.49 -5.41
C ASP A 310 13.78 -18.96 -6.26
N PRO A 311 13.80 -18.72 -7.59
CA PRO A 311 12.71 -19.11 -8.49
C PRO A 311 12.63 -20.63 -8.71
N GLY A 312 13.61 -21.41 -8.25
CA GLY A 312 13.57 -22.87 -8.29
C GLY A 312 12.77 -23.42 -7.11
N ARG A 313 13.09 -22.97 -5.89
CA ARG A 313 12.44 -23.39 -4.64
C ARG A 313 10.98 -22.96 -4.54
N TYR A 314 10.66 -21.73 -4.96
CA TYR A 314 9.31 -21.16 -4.84
C TYR A 314 8.50 -21.28 -6.14
N LYS A 315 8.86 -22.24 -7.02
CA LYS A 315 8.27 -22.34 -8.36
C LYS A 315 6.75 -22.49 -8.34
N HIS A 316 6.22 -23.29 -7.42
CA HIS A 316 4.78 -23.56 -7.34
C HIS A 316 3.98 -22.30 -6.97
N GLU A 317 4.49 -21.56 -5.98
CA GLU A 317 3.88 -20.32 -5.48
C GLU A 317 3.98 -19.21 -6.52
N ILE A 318 5.11 -19.15 -7.25
CA ILE A 318 5.33 -18.24 -8.38
C ILE A 318 4.37 -18.56 -9.54
N ASP A 319 4.26 -19.84 -9.95
CA ASP A 319 3.34 -20.25 -11.02
C ASP A 319 1.88 -19.92 -10.67
N ALA A 320 1.48 -20.14 -9.41
CA ALA A 320 0.14 -19.83 -8.90
C ALA A 320 -0.15 -18.32 -8.91
N GLY A 321 0.79 -17.48 -8.46
CA GLY A 321 0.64 -16.02 -8.49
C GLY A 321 0.63 -15.44 -9.91
N LEU A 322 1.47 -15.95 -10.81
CA LEU A 322 1.41 -15.60 -12.23
C LEU A 322 0.07 -16.07 -12.84
N GLY A 323 -0.47 -17.21 -12.40
CA GLY A 323 -1.84 -17.65 -12.71
C GLY A 323 -2.91 -16.65 -12.28
N ARG A 324 -2.86 -16.17 -11.03
CA ARG A 324 -3.76 -15.14 -10.48
C ARG A 324 -3.72 -13.86 -11.31
N LEU A 325 -2.52 -13.38 -11.65
CA LEU A 325 -2.36 -12.19 -12.48
C LEU A 325 -2.94 -12.39 -13.88
N ARG A 326 -2.67 -13.52 -14.56
CA ARG A 326 -3.28 -13.82 -15.88
C ARG A 326 -4.81 -13.80 -15.82
N ALA A 327 -5.40 -14.28 -14.72
CA ALA A 327 -6.85 -14.28 -14.51
C ALA A 327 -7.46 -12.91 -14.19
N LEU A 328 -6.66 -11.88 -13.87
CA LEU A 328 -7.11 -10.50 -13.65
C LEU A 328 -7.08 -9.63 -14.91
N ARG A 329 -6.35 -10.06 -15.94
CA ARG A 329 -5.99 -9.26 -17.11
C ARG A 329 -7.20 -8.68 -17.86
N GLY A 330 -7.13 -7.39 -18.21
CA GLY A 330 -8.12 -6.69 -19.02
C GLY A 330 -8.02 -6.99 -20.53
N PRO A 331 -9.11 -6.82 -21.30
CA PRO A 331 -9.11 -7.01 -22.76
C PRO A 331 -8.34 -5.93 -23.52
N ASP A 332 -8.08 -4.78 -22.86
CA ASP A 332 -7.17 -3.72 -23.32
C ASP A 332 -5.68 -4.09 -23.17
N GLY A 333 -5.40 -5.26 -22.58
CA GLY A 333 -4.06 -5.77 -22.31
C GLY A 333 -3.45 -5.28 -20.99
N GLY A 334 -4.12 -4.36 -20.29
CA GLY A 334 -3.75 -3.87 -18.96
C GLY A 334 -4.22 -4.78 -17.82
N PHE A 335 -4.07 -4.31 -16.58
CA PHE A 335 -4.46 -5.02 -15.37
C PHE A 335 -5.19 -4.08 -14.39
N PRO A 336 -6.32 -4.50 -13.79
CA PRO A 336 -7.01 -3.79 -12.71
C PRO A 336 -6.40 -4.14 -11.34
N THR A 337 -6.78 -3.41 -10.28
CA THR A 337 -6.29 -3.71 -8.92
C THR A 337 -6.83 -5.05 -8.35
N TYR A 338 -8.16 -5.28 -8.29
CA TYR A 338 -8.73 -6.38 -7.48
C TYR A 338 -9.47 -7.49 -8.27
N VAL A 339 -10.19 -7.14 -9.34
CA VAL A 339 -11.17 -8.03 -9.99
C VAL A 339 -11.09 -7.92 -11.51
N ALA A 340 -11.25 -9.05 -12.20
CA ALA A 340 -11.35 -9.09 -13.66
C ALA A 340 -12.59 -8.31 -14.13
N GLY A 341 -12.49 -7.63 -15.27
CA GLY A 341 -13.53 -6.70 -15.75
C GLY A 341 -13.60 -5.37 -14.99
N GLY A 342 -12.75 -5.16 -13.98
CA GLY A 342 -12.45 -3.82 -13.48
C GLY A 342 -11.62 -3.01 -14.49
N PRO A 343 -11.59 -1.67 -14.39
CA PRO A 343 -10.78 -0.83 -15.27
C PRO A 343 -9.27 -1.07 -15.05
N SER A 344 -8.51 -1.16 -16.13
CA SER A 344 -7.05 -1.32 -16.08
C SER A 344 -6.35 -0.05 -15.58
N GLU A 345 -5.35 -0.21 -14.72
CA GLU A 345 -4.58 0.88 -14.14
C GLU A 345 -3.12 0.83 -14.60
N ALA A 346 -2.51 1.98 -14.90
CA ALA A 346 -1.10 2.03 -15.31
C ALA A 346 -0.14 1.53 -14.21
N CYS A 347 -0.47 1.75 -12.93
CA CYS A 347 0.32 1.24 -11.80
C CYS A 347 0.31 -0.28 -11.75
N MET A 348 -0.89 -0.87 -11.77
CA MET A 348 -1.12 -2.33 -11.72
C MET A 348 -0.56 -3.04 -12.95
N THR A 349 -0.76 -2.45 -14.14
CA THR A 349 -0.21 -3.00 -15.39
C THR A 349 1.32 -3.03 -15.37
N ALA A 350 1.96 -1.99 -14.81
CA ALA A 350 3.40 -1.95 -14.68
C ALA A 350 3.92 -2.93 -13.62
N ALA A 351 3.24 -3.06 -12.47
CA ALA A 351 3.56 -4.05 -11.45
C ALA A 351 3.48 -5.48 -12.02
N ALA A 352 2.38 -5.82 -12.71
CA ALA A 352 2.21 -7.11 -13.35
C ALA A 352 3.32 -7.39 -14.40
N VAL A 353 3.67 -6.42 -15.25
CA VAL A 353 4.78 -6.58 -16.21
C VAL A 353 6.12 -6.81 -15.51
N ASN A 354 6.37 -6.19 -14.35
CA ASN A 354 7.58 -6.44 -13.55
C ASN A 354 7.59 -7.84 -12.94
N ALA A 355 6.43 -8.38 -12.55
CA ALA A 355 6.29 -9.76 -12.07
C ALA A 355 6.42 -10.82 -13.20
N PHE A 356 5.89 -10.57 -14.40
CA PHE A 356 5.98 -11.49 -15.55
C PHE A 356 7.36 -11.49 -16.24
N ALA A 357 8.11 -10.37 -16.20
CA ALA A 357 9.34 -10.24 -16.97
C ALA A 357 10.47 -11.23 -16.60
N PRO A 358 10.74 -11.58 -15.32
CA PRO A 358 11.78 -12.53 -14.95
C PRO A 358 11.44 -13.98 -15.32
N ALA A 359 10.16 -14.38 -15.23
CA ALA A 359 9.69 -15.73 -15.54
C ALA A 359 9.97 -16.15 -17.00
N GLY A 360 10.04 -15.19 -17.93
CA GLY A 360 10.85 -15.30 -19.14
C GLY A 360 10.41 -16.26 -20.25
N ARG A 361 9.35 -17.08 -20.08
CA ARG A 361 8.83 -17.99 -21.12
C ARG A 361 7.30 -18.01 -21.17
N GLY A 362 6.73 -17.95 -22.37
CA GLY A 362 5.27 -18.03 -22.62
C GLY A 362 4.59 -16.66 -22.83
N ASP A 363 4.73 -15.73 -21.87
CA ASP A 363 3.93 -14.50 -21.81
C ASP A 363 4.35 -13.35 -22.76
N ALA A 364 5.10 -13.63 -23.83
CA ALA A 364 5.65 -12.60 -24.73
C ALA A 364 4.57 -11.67 -25.32
N ARG A 365 3.42 -12.23 -25.72
CA ARG A 365 2.27 -11.46 -26.23
C ARG A 365 1.61 -10.60 -25.15
N LEU A 366 1.45 -11.16 -23.94
CA LEU A 366 0.89 -10.47 -22.78
C LEU A 366 1.75 -9.26 -22.41
N LEU A 367 3.08 -9.46 -22.33
CA LEU A 367 4.05 -8.41 -22.01
C LEU A 367 4.04 -7.28 -23.04
N GLU A 368 3.94 -7.59 -24.34
CA GLU A 368 3.92 -6.59 -25.42
C GLU A 368 2.59 -5.80 -25.44
N GLU A 369 1.45 -6.47 -25.30
CA GLU A 369 0.14 -5.80 -25.18
C GLU A 369 0.05 -4.92 -23.91
N ALA A 370 0.55 -5.39 -22.76
CA ALA A 370 0.61 -4.61 -21.53
C ALA A 370 1.56 -3.40 -21.62
N ARG A 371 2.71 -3.55 -22.29
CA ARG A 371 3.62 -2.42 -22.59
C ARG A 371 3.01 -1.41 -23.55
N ARG A 372 2.15 -1.85 -24.48
CA ARG A 372 1.39 -0.96 -25.36
C ARG A 372 0.33 -0.18 -24.59
N PHE A 373 -0.38 -0.82 -23.66
CA PHE A 373 -1.26 -0.13 -22.71
C PHE A 373 -0.50 0.96 -21.94
N LEU A 374 0.63 0.62 -21.30
CA LEU A 374 1.47 1.61 -20.59
C LEU A 374 1.91 2.77 -21.49
N ALA A 375 2.38 2.49 -22.71
CA ALA A 375 2.83 3.53 -23.63
C ALA A 375 1.70 4.46 -24.11
N ALA A 376 0.44 3.99 -24.10
CA ALA A 376 -0.76 4.78 -24.42
C ALA A 376 -1.32 5.53 -23.19
N SER A 377 -1.19 4.96 -21.99
CA SER A 377 -1.61 5.56 -20.72
C SER A 377 -0.68 6.68 -20.22
N GLN A 378 0.48 6.89 -20.85
CA GLN A 378 1.36 8.00 -20.49
C GLN A 378 0.85 9.31 -21.10
N HIS A 379 0.59 10.28 -20.22
CA HIS A 379 0.09 11.61 -20.57
C HIS A 379 1.14 12.45 -21.32
N ARG A 380 0.71 13.54 -21.96
CA ARG A 380 1.60 14.48 -22.69
C ARG A 380 2.61 15.20 -21.79
N ASP A 381 2.32 15.33 -20.49
CA ASP A 381 3.24 15.87 -19.47
C ASP A 381 4.28 14.82 -19.00
N GLY A 382 4.26 13.61 -19.56
CA GLY A 382 5.14 12.49 -19.22
C GLY A 382 4.72 11.71 -17.97
N TYR A 383 3.66 12.12 -17.27
CA TYR A 383 3.10 11.40 -16.14
C TYR A 383 2.06 10.35 -16.56
N PHE A 384 1.41 9.76 -15.56
CA PHE A 384 0.24 8.89 -15.68
C PHE A 384 -0.85 9.43 -14.73
N GLU A 385 -2.06 8.89 -14.83
CA GLU A 385 -3.06 9.04 -13.77
C GLU A 385 -2.47 8.68 -12.39
N PRO A 386 -2.76 9.45 -11.32
CA PRO A 386 -2.28 9.13 -9.97
C PRO A 386 -2.78 7.77 -9.50
N GLY A 387 -1.88 6.96 -8.95
CA GLY A 387 -2.18 5.63 -8.41
C GLY A 387 -2.50 5.62 -6.91
N TRP A 388 -2.02 4.57 -6.22
CA TRP A 388 -2.24 4.29 -4.79
C TRP A 388 -1.27 5.02 -3.85
N SER A 389 -0.28 5.71 -4.41
CA SER A 389 0.68 6.56 -3.69
C SER A 389 0.41 8.04 -3.93
N ASN A 390 0.61 8.86 -2.90
CA ASN A 390 0.53 10.32 -3.00
C ASN A 390 1.69 10.95 -3.79
N SER A 391 2.74 10.20 -4.15
CA SER A 391 3.82 10.68 -5.00
C SER A 391 3.57 10.29 -6.46
N ARG A 392 3.48 11.27 -7.38
CA ARG A 392 3.30 11.01 -8.83
C ARG A 392 4.42 10.14 -9.41
N LEU A 393 5.57 10.06 -8.73
CA LEU A 393 6.74 9.27 -9.11
C LEU A 393 6.56 7.75 -8.92
N HIS A 394 5.55 7.29 -8.17
CA HIS A 394 5.30 5.85 -7.95
C HIS A 394 5.03 5.10 -9.26
N VAL A 395 4.11 5.63 -10.08
CA VAL A 395 3.77 5.00 -11.37
C VAL A 395 4.94 5.11 -12.36
N LEU A 396 5.73 6.20 -12.28
CA LEU A 396 6.91 6.41 -13.12
C LEU A 396 7.97 5.32 -12.94
N TYR A 397 8.38 4.98 -11.72
CA TYR A 397 9.42 3.95 -11.53
C TYR A 397 8.91 2.55 -11.92
N ARG A 398 7.67 2.19 -11.54
CA ARG A 398 7.03 0.93 -11.94
C ARG A 398 6.99 0.81 -13.48
N ALA A 399 6.48 1.82 -14.19
CA ALA A 399 6.39 1.82 -15.65
C ALA A 399 7.76 1.84 -16.36
N ARG A 400 8.76 2.47 -15.74
CA ARG A 400 10.15 2.50 -16.21
C ARG A 400 10.87 1.17 -16.06
N MET A 401 10.57 0.39 -15.01
CA MET A 401 11.01 -1.01 -14.90
C MET A 401 10.31 -1.89 -15.93
N ALA A 402 9.00 -1.69 -16.14
CA ALA A 402 8.19 -2.45 -17.08
C ALA A 402 8.56 -2.22 -18.56
N ALA A 403 9.23 -1.11 -18.87
CA ALA A 403 9.60 -0.68 -20.22
C ALA A 403 10.47 -1.72 -20.95
N GLY A 404 9.91 -2.33 -22.00
CA GLY A 404 10.61 -3.29 -22.85
C GLY A 404 11.49 -2.65 -23.93
N PRO A 405 12.25 -3.46 -24.69
CA PRO A 405 13.18 -3.01 -25.73
C PRO A 405 12.51 -2.48 -27.02
N GLY A 406 11.18 -2.61 -27.16
CA GLY A 406 10.44 -2.06 -28.29
C GLY A 406 10.41 -0.53 -28.28
N ALA A 407 10.31 0.10 -29.46
CA ALA A 407 10.44 1.55 -29.64
C ALA A 407 9.53 2.38 -28.70
N SER A 408 8.28 1.98 -28.51
CA SER A 408 7.34 2.65 -27.59
C SER A 408 7.77 2.56 -26.12
N GLY A 409 8.36 1.42 -25.71
CA GLY A 409 8.92 1.22 -24.37
C GLY A 409 10.17 2.05 -24.14
N LEU A 410 11.08 2.10 -25.12
CA LEU A 410 12.27 2.96 -25.08
C LEU A 410 11.90 4.46 -25.04
N ALA A 411 10.92 4.89 -25.83
CA ALA A 411 10.40 6.26 -25.82
C ALA A 411 9.75 6.62 -24.48
N MET A 412 8.91 5.73 -23.93
CA MET A 412 8.33 5.89 -22.59
C MET A 412 9.42 6.01 -21.52
N ALA A 413 10.39 5.10 -21.50
CA ALA A 413 11.51 5.12 -20.56
C ALA A 413 12.39 6.39 -20.70
N ALA A 414 12.56 6.91 -21.92
CA ALA A 414 13.28 8.16 -22.15
C ALA A 414 12.51 9.37 -21.59
N ARG A 415 11.20 9.49 -21.88
CA ARG A 415 10.33 10.54 -21.33
C ARG A 415 10.31 10.51 -19.79
N ILE A 416 10.16 9.34 -19.18
CA ILE A 416 10.19 9.18 -17.72
C ILE A 416 11.53 9.65 -17.14
N ARG A 417 12.67 9.23 -17.72
CA ARG A 417 14.00 9.61 -17.24
C ARG A 417 14.24 11.12 -17.32
N GLN A 418 13.81 11.75 -18.42
CA GLN A 418 13.93 13.19 -18.64
C GLN A 418 13.07 13.95 -17.62
N LEU A 419 11.78 13.62 -17.52
CA LEU A 419 10.85 14.21 -16.55
C LEU A 419 11.35 14.11 -15.11
N VAL A 420 11.91 12.95 -14.71
CA VAL A 420 12.48 12.78 -13.37
C VAL A 420 13.73 13.65 -13.18
N ALA A 421 14.61 13.78 -14.16
CA ALA A 421 15.76 14.70 -14.06
C ALA A 421 15.31 16.17 -13.94
N ASP A 422 14.35 16.60 -14.74
CA ASP A 422 13.88 17.99 -14.82
C ASP A 422 13.01 18.41 -13.61
N THR A 423 12.54 17.46 -12.79
CA THR A 423 11.70 17.71 -11.60
C THR A 423 12.46 17.55 -10.27
N GLN A 424 13.78 17.46 -10.31
CA GLN A 424 14.61 17.46 -9.11
C GLN A 424 14.58 18.83 -8.41
N ASN A 425 14.41 18.84 -7.09
CA ASN A 425 14.48 20.08 -6.32
C ASN A 425 15.93 20.57 -6.17
N PRO A 426 16.17 21.88 -5.96
CA PRO A 426 17.52 22.44 -5.76
C PRO A 426 18.31 21.85 -4.58
N ASP A 427 17.66 21.19 -3.62
CA ASP A 427 18.34 20.51 -2.51
C ASP A 427 18.84 19.09 -2.87
N GLY A 428 18.56 18.62 -4.09
CA GLY A 428 18.94 17.29 -4.61
C GLY A 428 17.89 16.20 -4.42
N GLY A 429 16.82 16.45 -3.67
CA GLY A 429 15.73 15.49 -3.47
C GLY A 429 14.60 15.63 -4.50
N TRP A 430 13.59 14.79 -4.33
CA TRP A 430 12.30 14.91 -5.03
C TRP A 430 11.14 14.89 -4.06
N SER A 431 10.01 15.43 -4.49
CA SER A 431 8.78 15.56 -3.73
C SER A 431 7.59 14.93 -4.46
N ARG A 432 6.44 14.89 -3.78
CA ARG A 432 5.21 14.24 -4.26
C ARG A 432 4.64 14.86 -5.55
N GLU A 433 4.75 16.18 -5.64
CA GLU A 433 4.38 17.05 -6.76
C GLU A 433 5.51 18.07 -6.96
N PRO A 434 5.91 18.41 -8.19
CA PRO A 434 6.93 19.42 -8.46
C PRO A 434 6.74 20.72 -7.67
N GLY A 435 7.86 21.32 -7.23
CA GLY A 435 7.87 22.55 -6.42
C GLY A 435 7.58 22.37 -4.92
N HIS A 436 7.12 21.20 -4.47
CA HIS A 436 6.97 20.93 -3.03
C HIS A 436 8.29 20.46 -2.39
N THR A 437 8.37 20.54 -1.06
CA THR A 437 9.51 20.07 -0.26
C THR A 437 9.83 18.60 -0.50
N SER A 438 11.12 18.30 -0.73
CA SER A 438 11.64 16.95 -0.93
C SER A 438 11.31 15.99 0.22
N ASP A 439 11.02 14.72 -0.11
CA ASP A 439 10.74 13.64 0.84
C ASP A 439 11.43 12.33 0.44
N ALA A 440 11.67 11.45 1.42
CA ALA A 440 12.46 10.23 1.22
C ALA A 440 11.79 9.19 0.31
N ILE A 441 10.46 9.13 0.29
CA ILE A 441 9.69 8.17 -0.52
C ILE A 441 9.74 8.62 -1.99
N SER A 442 9.43 9.89 -2.25
CA SER A 442 9.53 10.48 -3.60
C SER A 442 10.96 10.45 -4.14
N THR A 443 11.96 10.76 -3.31
CA THR A 443 13.39 10.67 -3.68
C THR A 443 13.79 9.23 -4.01
N SER A 444 13.30 8.23 -3.26
CA SER A 444 13.55 6.81 -3.56
C SER A 444 12.93 6.40 -4.90
N TYR A 445 11.68 6.79 -5.19
CA TYR A 445 11.04 6.52 -6.48
C TYR A 445 11.76 7.18 -7.66
N ALA A 446 12.25 8.41 -7.49
CA ALA A 446 13.07 9.08 -8.50
C ALA A 446 14.37 8.30 -8.80
N LEU A 447 15.09 7.84 -7.78
CA LEU A 447 16.32 7.07 -7.94
C LEU A 447 16.07 5.71 -8.61
N LEU A 448 14.95 5.05 -8.32
CA LEU A 448 14.50 3.84 -9.02
C LEU A 448 14.16 4.10 -10.49
N ALA A 449 13.51 5.24 -10.81
CA ALA A 449 13.17 5.63 -12.18
C ALA A 449 14.39 6.07 -13.01
N LEU A 450 15.41 6.68 -12.40
CA LEU A 450 16.70 6.90 -13.06
C LEU A 450 17.42 5.56 -13.30
N GLY A 451 17.38 4.67 -12.32
CA GLY A 451 17.81 3.27 -12.42
C GLY A 451 19.32 3.05 -12.39
N ARG A 452 19.74 1.77 -12.38
CA ARG A 452 21.16 1.40 -12.22
C ARG A 452 22.05 1.74 -13.42
N GLN A 453 21.49 1.92 -14.62
CA GLN A 453 22.28 2.34 -15.80
C GLN A 453 22.61 3.84 -15.81
N ALA A 454 22.00 4.65 -14.92
CA ALA A 454 22.29 6.07 -14.80
C ALA A 454 23.38 6.39 -13.75
N THR A 455 24.02 5.38 -13.15
CA THR A 455 24.96 5.52 -12.02
C THR A 455 26.11 6.48 -12.37
N GLY A 456 26.16 7.62 -11.69
CA GLY A 456 27.11 8.70 -11.98
C GLY A 456 26.51 9.89 -12.75
N SER A 457 25.23 9.86 -13.11
CA SER A 457 24.50 11.06 -13.52
C SER A 457 24.42 12.08 -12.36
N PRO A 458 24.49 13.40 -12.63
CA PRO A 458 24.41 14.41 -11.58
C PRO A 458 23.13 14.30 -10.72
N PRO A 459 21.92 14.12 -11.29
CA PRO A 459 20.70 14.00 -10.49
C PRO A 459 20.71 12.82 -9.53
N GLN A 460 21.15 11.64 -9.99
CA GLN A 460 21.18 10.45 -9.15
C GLN A 460 22.19 10.57 -7.99
N ARG A 461 23.35 11.20 -8.23
CA ARG A 461 24.30 11.50 -7.14
C ARG A 461 23.73 12.48 -6.11
N ALA A 462 23.01 13.50 -6.55
CA ALA A 462 22.37 14.46 -5.65
C ALA A 462 21.25 13.82 -4.83
N GLY A 463 20.40 12.97 -5.42
CA GLY A 463 19.36 12.24 -4.67
C GLY A 463 19.90 11.19 -3.69
N ALA A 464 20.93 10.44 -4.09
CA ALA A 464 21.58 9.48 -3.19
C ALA A 464 22.25 10.20 -2.00
N ARG A 465 22.88 11.35 -2.25
CA ARG A 465 23.40 12.23 -1.20
C ARG A 465 22.28 12.77 -0.29
N TRP A 466 21.19 13.26 -0.86
CA TRP A 466 20.03 13.79 -0.12
C TRP A 466 19.50 12.80 0.90
N LEU A 467 19.34 11.52 0.50
CA LEU A 467 18.92 10.44 1.40
C LEU A 467 19.95 10.18 2.50
N CYS A 468 21.25 10.10 2.17
CA CYS A 468 22.30 9.89 3.16
C CYS A 468 22.38 11.04 4.19
N GLU A 469 22.20 12.29 3.75
CA GLU A 469 22.23 13.48 4.62
C GLU A 469 20.98 13.63 5.51
N ARG A 470 19.91 12.87 5.23
CA ARG A 470 18.61 12.93 5.95
C ARG A 470 18.19 11.57 6.50
N GLN A 471 19.13 10.61 6.58
CA GLN A 471 18.95 9.38 7.33
C GLN A 471 19.03 9.68 8.83
N ASP A 472 18.13 9.12 9.61
CA ASP A 472 18.11 9.26 11.07
C ASP A 472 19.26 8.47 11.71
N ALA A 473 19.58 8.79 12.97
CA ALA A 473 20.60 8.08 13.75
C ALA A 473 20.30 6.58 13.92
N ASP A 474 19.03 6.19 13.84
CA ASP A 474 18.53 4.81 13.95
C ASP A 474 18.48 4.07 12.59
N GLY A 475 19.09 4.65 11.55
CA GLY A 475 19.11 4.12 10.17
C GLY A 475 17.84 4.41 9.36
N GLY A 476 16.81 4.98 9.98
CA GLY A 476 15.52 5.30 9.35
C GLY A 476 15.52 6.57 8.52
N SER A 477 14.33 7.04 8.16
CA SER A 477 14.12 8.37 7.58
C SER A 477 12.77 8.91 8.03
N THR A 478 12.79 9.77 9.03
CA THR A 478 11.59 10.34 9.65
C THR A 478 10.80 11.09 8.59
N PRO A 479 9.55 10.68 8.29
CA PRO A 479 8.71 11.41 7.36
C PRO A 479 8.46 12.80 7.94
N ARG A 480 9.03 13.84 7.31
CA ARG A 480 8.75 15.24 7.69
C ARG A 480 7.23 15.41 7.78
N PRO A 481 6.70 16.01 8.86
CA PRO A 481 5.27 16.11 9.06
C PRO A 481 4.68 17.04 8.00
N THR A 482 4.23 16.48 6.87
CA THR A 482 3.58 17.25 5.81
C THR A 482 2.21 17.70 6.32
N TRP A 483 2.16 18.98 6.68
CA TRP A 483 1.00 19.80 6.99
C TRP A 483 0.31 20.38 5.74
N SER A 484 0.83 20.07 4.54
CA SER A 484 0.21 20.42 3.27
C SER A 484 -1.04 19.57 3.01
N ALA A 485 -2.21 20.21 3.08
CA ALA A 485 -3.54 19.60 3.04
C ALA A 485 -3.97 18.98 1.68
N ARG A 486 -3.04 18.75 0.76
CA ARG A 486 -3.27 18.29 -0.63
C ARG A 486 -3.46 16.78 -0.82
N ALA A 487 -3.46 15.98 0.25
CA ALA A 487 -3.70 14.53 0.11
C ALA A 487 -4.30 13.81 1.33
N PRO A 488 -5.60 13.99 1.63
CA PRO A 488 -6.35 13.10 2.53
C PRO A 488 -7.48 12.34 1.82
N SER A 489 -7.25 11.79 0.62
CA SER A 489 -8.23 10.92 -0.07
C SER A 489 -7.65 9.70 -0.79
N ARG A 490 -6.36 9.39 -0.59
CA ARG A 490 -5.68 8.19 -1.14
C ARG A 490 -4.80 7.51 -0.09
N THR A 491 -5.01 6.20 -0.02
CA THR A 491 -4.57 5.07 0.81
C THR A 491 -3.17 5.03 1.46
N THR A 492 -2.34 6.07 1.44
CA THR A 492 -1.00 6.01 2.08
C THR A 492 -1.08 6.09 3.61
N CYS A 493 -0.74 5.00 4.31
CA CYS A 493 -0.48 5.08 5.75
C CYS A 493 0.79 5.90 6.02
N ARG A 494 0.75 6.81 7.00
CA ARG A 494 1.97 7.48 7.50
C ARG A 494 2.71 6.50 8.41
N CYS A 495 3.72 5.76 7.94
CA CYS A 495 4.61 4.97 8.82
C CYS A 495 5.35 5.89 9.82
N SER A 496 5.86 5.38 10.96
CA SER A 496 6.45 6.22 12.02
C SER A 496 7.86 5.79 12.44
N PRO A 497 8.76 6.73 12.82
CA PRO A 497 9.87 6.40 13.71
C PRO A 497 9.33 5.93 15.07
N THR A 498 10.16 5.18 15.78
CA THR A 498 9.82 4.45 17.02
C THR A 498 9.65 5.34 18.25
N SER A 499 9.00 4.76 19.26
CA SER A 499 8.60 5.39 20.52
C SER A 499 9.75 5.99 21.34
N ALA A 500 9.59 7.23 21.79
CA ALA A 500 10.26 7.79 22.95
C ALA A 500 9.24 8.53 23.83
N CYS A 501 8.78 7.87 24.90
CA CYS A 501 7.91 8.50 25.90
C CYS A 501 8.76 9.16 26.99
N CYS A 502 8.92 10.49 26.96
CA CYS A 502 9.27 11.26 28.15
C CYS A 502 9.06 12.77 27.98
N GLY A 503 8.80 13.46 29.09
CA GLY A 503 8.71 14.91 29.19
C GLY A 503 8.09 15.31 30.54
N PRO A 504 8.02 16.61 30.88
CA PRO A 504 8.59 17.76 30.18
C PRO A 504 9.77 18.41 30.95
N TRP A 505 10.54 19.28 30.30
CA TRP A 505 11.24 20.35 31.00
C TRP A 505 11.12 21.67 30.25
N VAL A 506 10.93 22.75 31.02
CA VAL A 506 10.68 24.11 30.55
C VAL A 506 11.96 24.92 30.54
N THR A 507 12.21 25.67 29.46
CA THR A 507 12.83 27.01 29.53
C THR A 507 12.40 27.85 28.32
N SER A 508 11.87 29.04 28.58
CA SER A 508 11.76 30.10 27.57
C SER A 508 13.10 30.83 27.41
N PRO A 509 13.41 31.41 26.23
CA PRO A 509 14.66 32.11 26.00
C PRO A 509 14.67 33.53 26.60
N ALA A 510 15.85 34.00 26.98
CA ALA A 510 16.12 35.41 27.30
C ALA A 510 17.50 35.83 26.76
N HIS A 511 17.64 37.10 26.36
CA HIS A 511 18.83 37.60 25.66
C HIS A 511 20.05 37.87 26.56
N ARG A 512 21.24 37.91 25.93
CA ARG A 512 22.46 38.48 26.52
C ARG A 512 22.39 40.01 26.64
N ARG A 513 22.91 40.53 27.76
CA ARG A 513 23.37 41.91 28.12
C ARG A 513 22.78 42.28 29.49
N GLY A 514 23.55 42.62 30.53
CA GLY A 514 25.01 42.66 30.68
C GLY A 514 25.41 43.06 32.12
N THR A 515 26.73 43.17 32.38
CA THR A 515 27.35 43.91 33.52
C THR A 515 26.86 43.65 34.97
N SER A 516 27.57 42.71 35.62
CA SER A 516 28.45 42.95 36.80
C SER A 516 27.92 43.05 38.26
N LEU A 517 28.88 42.79 39.17
CA LEU A 517 29.00 43.16 40.60
C LEU A 517 28.29 42.34 41.74
N ILE A 518 29.13 41.49 42.37
CA ILE A 518 29.45 41.46 43.83
C ILE A 518 28.59 40.66 44.85
N ARG A 519 29.32 40.02 45.80
CA ARG A 519 28.95 39.29 47.05
C ARG A 519 28.11 38.01 46.87
N ARG A 520 28.53 36.82 47.33
CA ARG A 520 29.04 36.32 48.65
C ARG A 520 28.00 36.32 49.77
N HIS A 521 27.48 35.15 50.16
CA HIS A 521 27.87 34.34 51.33
C HIS A 521 27.19 32.93 51.23
N ARG A 522 27.81 31.81 51.68
CA ARG A 522 27.65 31.11 52.99
C ARG A 522 26.18 31.04 53.49
N THR A 523 25.63 29.93 54.00
CA THR A 523 26.22 28.74 54.69
C THR A 523 25.55 27.38 54.33
N SER A 524 26.17 26.28 54.77
CA SER A 524 25.66 24.88 54.83
C SER A 524 25.18 24.55 56.29
N PRO A 525 24.96 23.29 56.73
CA PRO A 525 24.40 22.04 56.15
C PRO A 525 23.34 21.38 57.10
N ILE A 526 23.36 20.04 57.27
CA ILE A 526 22.61 19.14 58.20
C ILE A 526 21.25 18.63 57.67
N GLY A 527 20.90 17.32 57.71
CA GLY A 527 21.68 16.10 58.01
C GLY A 527 20.83 14.88 58.46
N THR A 528 21.34 13.64 58.29
CA THR A 528 20.87 12.33 58.90
C THR A 528 19.41 11.87 58.61
N GLN A 529 18.95 10.60 58.62
CA GLN A 529 19.44 9.20 58.74
C GLN A 529 18.28 8.26 58.23
N GLY A 530 18.37 6.92 58.02
CA GLY A 530 19.50 5.98 57.98
C GLY A 530 19.15 4.51 58.34
N GLY A 531 19.05 3.57 57.37
CA GLY A 531 19.02 2.09 57.60
C GLY A 531 17.83 1.30 57.00
N ALA A 532 17.80 -0.05 56.97
CA ALA A 532 18.87 -1.08 57.05
C ALA A 532 18.37 -2.51 56.67
N GLY A 533 19.19 -3.33 55.99
CA GLY A 533 19.05 -4.81 55.84
C GLY A 533 17.96 -5.34 54.88
N ALA A 534 17.90 -6.64 54.52
CA ALA A 534 18.92 -7.72 54.49
C ALA A 534 18.43 -8.94 53.63
N CYS A 535 19.33 -9.81 53.15
CA CYS A 535 19.02 -11.13 52.55
C CYS A 535 19.19 -12.26 53.59
N PRO A 536 18.71 -13.51 53.37
CA PRO A 536 19.63 -14.57 52.89
C PRO A 536 19.06 -15.84 52.18
N HIS A 537 19.91 -16.45 51.33
CA HIS A 537 20.27 -17.90 51.18
C HIS A 537 19.24 -19.04 50.89
N SER A 538 19.38 -19.62 49.69
CA SER A 538 19.86 -21.00 49.35
C SER A 538 19.49 -22.27 50.15
N ILE A 539 19.31 -23.39 49.38
CA ILE A 539 19.50 -24.86 49.66
C ILE A 539 18.25 -25.70 49.20
N ALA A 540 18.32 -26.98 48.80
CA ALA A 540 19.04 -27.66 47.68
C ALA A 540 18.62 -29.17 47.61
N MET A 541 18.81 -29.82 46.44
CA MET A 541 18.75 -31.29 46.18
C MET A 541 17.38 -32.00 46.25
N THR A 542 17.13 -33.19 45.67
CA THR A 542 17.91 -34.14 44.81
C THR A 542 17.12 -34.45 43.51
N GLY A 543 17.71 -34.88 42.38
CA GLY A 543 18.04 -36.30 42.03
C GLY A 543 16.99 -36.90 41.05
N ARG A 544 17.29 -37.75 40.05
CA ARG A 544 18.51 -38.46 39.60
C ARG A 544 18.44 -38.79 38.08
N ARG A 545 19.61 -38.70 37.40
CA ARG A 545 20.22 -39.61 36.37
C ARG A 545 19.37 -40.16 35.18
N GLY A 546 19.87 -40.21 33.94
CA GLY A 546 21.08 -39.65 33.32
C GLY A 546 21.83 -40.58 32.32
N ARG A 547 22.99 -40.10 31.82
CA ARG A 547 24.04 -40.80 31.00
C ARG A 547 23.69 -41.14 29.54
N GLY A 548 24.61 -41.17 28.56
CA GLY A 548 26.06 -40.80 28.53
C GLY A 548 26.34 -39.59 27.58
N SER A 549 27.51 -38.94 27.53
CA SER A 549 28.92 -39.41 27.42
C SER A 549 29.19 -40.08 26.06
N ARG A 550 30.18 -39.75 25.22
CA ARG A 550 31.49 -39.01 25.28
C ARG A 550 31.86 -38.59 23.82
N ALA A 551 32.88 -37.79 23.47
CA ALA A 551 33.76 -36.81 24.16
C ALA A 551 34.49 -35.93 23.11
N ALA A 552 35.19 -34.89 23.61
CA ALA A 552 36.36 -34.13 23.10
C ALA A 552 37.06 -34.60 21.79
N GLN A 553 37.69 -33.73 20.98
CA GLN A 553 38.79 -32.82 21.39
C GLN A 553 38.92 -31.52 20.57
N SER A 554 39.79 -30.62 21.09
CA SER A 554 40.22 -29.36 20.48
C SER A 554 41.51 -29.52 19.67
N CYS A 555 41.73 -28.70 18.65
CA CYS A 555 43.07 -28.26 18.23
C CYS A 555 42.99 -26.87 17.55
N ALA A 556 44.12 -26.15 17.42
CA ALA A 556 44.12 -24.72 17.09
C ALA A 556 45.34 -24.26 16.26
N LEU A 557 45.20 -23.08 15.61
CA LEU A 557 46.21 -22.09 15.21
C LEU A 557 47.43 -22.50 14.33
N SER A 558 47.43 -22.03 13.07
CA SER A 558 48.62 -21.51 12.33
C SER A 558 48.15 -20.82 11.02
N THR A 559 48.13 -19.49 10.89
CA THR A 559 49.20 -18.55 10.44
C THR A 559 49.65 -18.65 8.95
N GLY A 560 49.49 -17.56 8.19
CA GLY A 560 50.07 -17.31 6.85
C GLY A 560 49.05 -16.70 5.86
N ARG A 561 48.92 -15.38 5.70
CA ARG A 561 49.72 -14.35 4.97
C ARG A 561 49.37 -14.17 3.47
N GLU A 562 49.29 -12.89 3.08
CA GLU A 562 49.47 -12.32 1.72
C GLU A 562 48.47 -12.66 0.59
N GLY A 563 47.39 -11.86 0.53
CA GLY A 563 47.13 -10.91 -0.57
C GLY A 563 46.80 -11.40 -2.00
N THR A 564 45.59 -11.05 -2.47
CA THR A 564 45.41 -10.21 -3.68
C THR A 564 43.94 -9.77 -3.86
N PHE A 565 43.74 -8.62 -4.51
CA PHE A 565 42.44 -8.21 -5.07
C PHE A 565 42.14 -9.01 -6.33
N VAL A 566 40.94 -9.57 -6.47
CA VAL A 566 40.37 -9.94 -7.78
C VAL A 566 38.90 -9.54 -7.83
N ASP A 567 38.60 -8.57 -8.70
CA ASP A 567 37.25 -8.14 -9.02
C ASP A 567 36.54 -9.23 -9.86
N ARG A 568 35.22 -9.41 -9.66
CA ARG A 568 34.39 -10.37 -10.42
C ARG A 568 33.14 -9.73 -10.98
N ALA A 569 33.35 -8.87 -11.97
CA ALA A 569 32.33 -8.61 -12.98
C ALA A 569 31.99 -9.91 -13.73
N VAL A 570 30.70 -10.28 -13.77
CA VAL A 570 30.19 -11.35 -14.64
C VAL A 570 29.39 -10.72 -15.77
N CYS A 571 30.06 -10.55 -16.92
CA CYS A 571 29.44 -10.09 -18.16
C CYS A 571 29.59 -11.20 -19.22
N GLY A 572 28.49 -11.88 -19.54
CA GLY A 572 28.50 -13.01 -20.47
C GLY A 572 28.54 -12.56 -21.92
N GLN A 573 29.70 -12.71 -22.59
CA GLN A 573 29.82 -12.50 -24.03
C GLN A 573 29.28 -13.70 -24.83
N GLN A 574 28.60 -13.42 -25.95
CA GLN A 574 28.45 -14.39 -27.04
C GLN A 574 29.69 -14.35 -27.93
N TRP A 575 30.17 -15.52 -28.35
CA TRP A 575 31.30 -15.65 -29.27
C TRP A 575 30.90 -15.44 -30.73
N ILE A 576 31.84 -14.94 -31.53
CA ILE A 576 31.69 -14.72 -32.98
C ILE A 576 32.60 -15.70 -33.72
N CYS A 577 32.05 -16.43 -34.69
CA CYS A 577 32.82 -17.02 -35.78
C CYS A 577 32.49 -16.27 -37.08
N ARG A 578 33.53 -15.88 -37.84
CA ARG A 578 33.39 -15.20 -39.14
C ARG A 578 33.60 -16.19 -40.29
N SER A 579 32.91 -15.95 -41.41
CA SER A 579 33.29 -16.43 -42.74
C SER A 579 32.77 -15.43 -43.78
N GLY A 580 33.46 -15.31 -44.92
CA GLY A 580 33.30 -14.22 -45.89
C GLY A 580 32.18 -14.39 -46.93
N PRO A 581 31.92 -13.34 -47.75
CA PRO A 581 30.81 -13.29 -48.72
C PRO A 581 31.19 -13.83 -50.12
N PRO A 582 30.23 -13.86 -51.07
CA PRO A 582 30.28 -12.82 -52.11
C PRO A 582 28.91 -12.19 -52.46
N SER A 583 28.85 -11.40 -53.53
CA SER A 583 27.74 -10.52 -53.94
C SER A 583 26.95 -11.03 -55.17
N GLY A 584 25.72 -10.54 -55.40
CA GLY A 584 24.96 -10.84 -56.64
C GLY A 584 23.53 -10.26 -56.72
N ARG A 585 23.23 -9.44 -57.73
CA ARG A 585 21.95 -8.71 -57.93
C ARG A 585 20.85 -9.53 -58.66
N ARG A 586 19.59 -9.07 -58.52
CA ARG A 586 18.38 -9.16 -59.42
C ARG A 586 17.23 -10.14 -59.03
N ARG A 587 16.04 -9.84 -59.59
CA ARG A 587 14.68 -10.44 -59.42
C ARG A 587 14.35 -11.37 -60.63
N PRO A 588 13.13 -11.97 -60.81
CA PRO A 588 11.92 -12.08 -59.95
C PRO A 588 11.27 -13.50 -59.89
N CYS A 589 10.06 -13.57 -59.29
CA CYS A 589 9.03 -14.65 -59.35
C CYS A 589 8.71 -15.16 -60.78
N PRO A 590 8.13 -16.39 -60.98
CA PRO A 590 6.68 -16.61 -60.69
C PRO A 590 6.12 -18.04 -60.38
N ALA A 591 5.03 -18.05 -59.59
CA ALA A 591 3.72 -18.73 -59.77
C ALA A 591 3.49 -20.29 -59.83
N ARG A 592 2.35 -20.69 -59.20
CA ARG A 592 1.47 -21.89 -59.43
C ARG A 592 2.02 -23.30 -59.04
N ALA A 593 1.20 -24.33 -58.76
CA ALA A 593 -0.21 -24.45 -58.29
C ALA A 593 -0.55 -25.92 -57.87
N SER A 594 -1.71 -26.15 -57.21
CA SER A 594 -2.42 -27.44 -56.96
C SER A 594 -1.71 -28.56 -56.15
N GLY A 595 -2.41 -29.50 -55.47
CA GLY A 595 -3.86 -29.65 -55.21
C GLY A 595 -4.25 -30.99 -54.54
N CYS A 596 -5.51 -31.11 -54.05
CA CYS A 596 -6.17 -32.29 -53.41
C CYS A 596 -5.66 -32.69 -51.98
N ARG A 597 -6.49 -32.98 -50.95
CA ARG A 597 -7.74 -33.80 -50.76
C ARG A 597 -7.44 -35.31 -50.72
N CYS A 598 -7.98 -36.14 -49.81
CA CYS A 598 -8.90 -36.00 -48.65
C CYS A 598 -8.69 -37.23 -47.69
N SER A 599 -9.31 -37.44 -46.52
CA SER A 599 -10.42 -36.78 -45.79
C SER A 599 -10.09 -36.71 -44.25
N HIS A 600 -10.88 -36.94 -43.17
CA HIS A 600 -12.26 -37.41 -42.90
C HIS A 600 -12.85 -36.84 -41.57
N THR A 601 -14.10 -37.23 -41.30
CA THR A 601 -15.02 -37.08 -40.14
C THR A 601 -14.49 -37.50 -38.76
N ASN A 602 -15.00 -37.03 -37.60
CA ASN A 602 -16.40 -36.64 -37.27
C ASN A 602 -16.51 -35.57 -36.15
N CYS A 603 -17.63 -34.83 -36.10
CA CYS A 603 -18.02 -33.92 -35.00
C CYS A 603 -19.52 -33.55 -35.10
N PRO A 604 -20.27 -33.33 -33.99
CA PRO A 604 -21.61 -32.73 -34.04
C PRO A 604 -21.78 -31.47 -33.18
N VAL A 605 -22.32 -30.40 -33.79
CA VAL A 605 -22.86 -29.19 -33.13
C VAL A 605 -24.13 -28.77 -33.89
N PRO A 606 -25.25 -28.41 -33.22
CA PRO A 606 -26.46 -27.92 -33.89
C PRO A 606 -26.40 -26.41 -34.18
N CYS A 607 -27.14 -25.96 -35.19
CA CYS A 607 -26.95 -24.65 -35.83
C CYS A 607 -28.08 -23.63 -35.56
N THR A 608 -27.70 -22.34 -35.51
CA THR A 608 -28.27 -21.15 -36.22
C THR A 608 -29.79 -21.03 -36.46
N PRO A 609 -30.37 -19.80 -36.37
CA PRO A 609 -30.28 -18.88 -37.52
C PRO A 609 -30.02 -17.40 -37.17
N THR A 610 -29.47 -16.67 -38.15
CA THR A 610 -29.43 -15.21 -38.20
C THR A 610 -30.57 -14.65 -39.07
N ALA A 611 -31.00 -13.42 -38.80
CA ALA A 611 -31.86 -12.63 -39.69
C ALA A 611 -31.23 -11.25 -39.95
N SER A 612 -31.57 -10.64 -41.08
CA SER A 612 -30.91 -9.45 -41.63
C SER A 612 -31.71 -8.16 -41.47
N GLY A 613 -31.01 -7.04 -41.29
CA GLY A 613 -31.49 -5.66 -41.39
C GLY A 613 -30.32 -4.73 -41.62
#